data_AF-A0A1E4F8A1-F1
#
_entry.id   AF-A0A1E4F8A1-F1
#
_cell.length_a   1.000
_cell.length_b   1.000
_cell.length_c   1.000
_cell.angle_alpha   90.00
_cell.angle_beta   90.00
_cell.angle_gamma   90.00
#
_symmetry.space_group_name_H-M   'P 1'
#
loop_
_entity.id
_entity.type
_entity.pdbx_description
1 polymer ?
#
loop_
_entity_poly.entity_id
_entity_poly.type
_entity_poly.pdbx_seq_one_letter_code
_entity_poly.pdbx_strand_id
1 'polypeptide(L)'
;MVMTILATLAFTVAAVSLNHLNFTQRSLNGHEAQRAAESTIALALKELFEDSRYGEIRKVTNSLEYRSERGAIGHLTFWPDQATQWKVDRSTNNLSGTNPTEGYDSQRPLPPAAVQLVASGSYRGVQRRVETVIYMPPFPYAIASAGPLTSTGGLEVGALNDGGDIEDLSLIDSNDLVSAHIVSNSSDAKALSLGPDSLITGDVRAHGGILLDPKAVVHGQIRGNREAVKIPKEEVRSYDPQLLGKPNLQNISPGKIDAPQFEGFVRSPGSLVVSNGLNLNNGVLYVDGDLDVSGGIQGSGALFVTGNTHVGGTSDLTTDNSVAILTAGNVIIDGSDKDTSHFQGMVYSEGDFKANHIDLLGVFIQNGPTHTVEINDSRMISTPDLSDLQVRVIPPPPPLSSGNIYLTRDGDPFPTGKKPDSKGPIVMEAYPVVGGGWELSDPNTATIYSLADLAAVKAKVFELWTQADNHHLMGLDKKAGRTRRFSVKKKVSAAKLAASLDTILAGVTPRPAAQSQIVTPGTKAEILDLNPSRFLSFKDRMRILYWRS
;
A
#
# COMPACT_ATOMS: atom_id res chain seq x y z
N MET A 1 -33.89 -6.27 -77.86
CA MET A 1 -32.58 -6.76 -77.35
C MET A 1 -31.70 -5.61 -76.86
N VAL A 2 -31.40 -4.59 -77.69
CA VAL A 2 -30.56 -3.44 -77.30
C VAL A 2 -31.13 -2.63 -76.11
N MET A 3 -32.43 -2.32 -76.12
CA MET A 3 -33.09 -1.60 -75.02
C MET A 3 -33.05 -2.36 -73.69
N THR A 4 -33.14 -3.69 -73.75
CA THR A 4 -33.10 -4.56 -72.57
C THR A 4 -31.70 -4.55 -71.94
N ILE A 5 -30.65 -4.60 -72.76
CA ILE A 5 -29.25 -4.53 -72.31
C ILE A 5 -28.95 -3.16 -71.68
N LEU A 6 -29.41 -2.07 -72.31
CA LEU A 6 -29.24 -0.71 -71.78
C LEU A 6 -29.96 -0.52 -70.44
N ALA A 7 -31.20 -1.02 -70.30
CA ALA A 7 -31.94 -0.96 -69.04
C ALA A 7 -31.23 -1.75 -67.94
N THR A 8 -30.75 -2.96 -68.23
CA THR A 8 -30.04 -3.80 -67.26
C THR A 8 -28.74 -3.14 -66.81
N LEU A 9 -27.99 -2.52 -67.74
CA LEU A 9 -26.77 -1.78 -67.42
C LEU A 9 -27.07 -0.56 -66.54
N ALA A 10 -28.10 0.22 -66.87
CA ALA A 10 -28.51 1.39 -66.10
C ALA A 10 -28.92 1.01 -64.66
N PHE A 11 -29.70 -0.06 -64.48
CA PHE A 11 -30.06 -0.56 -63.15
C PHE A 11 -28.85 -1.10 -62.38
N THR A 12 -27.90 -1.74 -63.06
CA THR A 12 -26.67 -2.23 -62.41
C THR A 12 -25.80 -1.08 -61.92
N VAL A 13 -25.60 -0.04 -62.74
CA VAL A 13 -24.83 1.17 -62.35
C VAL A 13 -25.52 1.91 -61.20
N ALA A 14 -26.85 2.05 -61.25
CA ALA A 14 -27.62 2.65 -60.16
C ALA A 14 -27.50 1.85 -58.86
N ALA A 15 -27.61 0.52 -58.92
CA ALA A 15 -27.47 -0.36 -57.77
C ALA A 15 -26.05 -0.29 -57.16
N VAL A 16 -25.00 -0.31 -57.99
CA VAL A 16 -23.60 -0.16 -57.53
C VAL A 16 -23.38 1.21 -56.89
N SER A 17 -23.95 2.28 -57.46
CA SER A 17 -23.84 3.63 -56.90
C SER A 17 -24.53 3.77 -55.55
N LEU A 18 -25.73 3.20 -55.39
CA LEU A 18 -26.44 3.17 -54.11
C LEU A 18 -25.69 2.33 -53.06
N ASN A 19 -25.13 1.18 -53.48
CA ASN A 19 -24.29 0.36 -52.59
C ASN A 19 -23.03 1.12 -52.15
N HIS A 20 -22.37 1.83 -53.07
CA HIS A 20 -21.19 2.64 -52.76
C HIS A 20 -21.53 3.79 -51.80
N LEU A 21 -22.65 4.50 -52.03
CA LEU A 21 -23.11 5.56 -51.14
C LEU A 21 -23.45 5.02 -49.74
N ASN A 22 -24.18 3.91 -49.65
CA ASN A 22 -24.51 3.27 -48.37
C ASN A 22 -23.26 2.78 -47.63
N PHE A 23 -22.31 2.19 -48.34
CA PHE A 23 -21.03 1.78 -47.78
C PHE A 23 -20.24 2.99 -47.26
N THR A 24 -20.15 4.05 -48.05
CA THR A 24 -19.47 5.29 -47.68
C THR A 24 -20.11 5.93 -46.44
N GLN A 25 -21.45 6.04 -46.40
CA GLN A 25 -22.15 6.58 -45.24
C GLN A 25 -21.97 5.71 -43.99
N ARG A 26 -22.04 4.38 -44.11
CA ARG A 26 -21.77 3.47 -42.98
C ARG A 26 -20.32 3.57 -42.49
N SER A 27 -19.37 3.74 -43.40
CA SER A 27 -17.96 3.94 -43.05
C SER A 27 -17.74 5.26 -42.32
N LEU A 28 -18.26 6.37 -42.85
CA LEU A 28 -18.20 7.68 -42.19
C LEU A 28 -18.88 7.68 -40.82
N ASN A 29 -20.09 7.10 -40.73
CA ASN A 29 -20.79 6.97 -39.46
C ASN A 29 -20.01 6.08 -38.47
N GLY A 30 -19.34 5.04 -39.00
CA GLY A 30 -18.45 4.19 -38.23
C GLY A 30 -17.27 4.94 -37.64
N HIS A 31 -16.63 5.84 -38.38
CA HIS A 31 -15.54 6.67 -37.86
C HIS A 31 -16.00 7.61 -36.74
N GLU A 32 -17.17 8.22 -36.86
CA GLU A 32 -17.73 9.07 -35.80
C GLU A 32 -18.10 8.25 -34.55
N ALA A 33 -18.69 7.06 -34.73
CA ALA A 33 -18.95 6.14 -33.63
C ALA A 33 -17.65 5.69 -32.94
N GLN A 34 -16.59 5.41 -33.70
CA GLN A 34 -15.28 5.06 -33.15
C GLN A 34 -14.69 6.22 -32.34
N ARG A 35 -14.66 7.44 -32.89
CA ARG A 35 -14.17 8.64 -32.17
C ARG A 35 -14.91 8.89 -30.87
N ALA A 36 -16.23 8.65 -30.85
CA ALA A 36 -17.01 8.76 -29.63
C ALA A 36 -16.56 7.74 -28.57
N ALA A 37 -16.31 6.48 -28.96
CA ALA A 37 -15.77 5.46 -28.06
C ALA A 37 -14.36 5.83 -27.54
N GLU A 38 -13.46 6.28 -28.41
CA GLU A 38 -12.11 6.71 -28.05
C GLU A 38 -12.12 7.91 -27.09
N SER A 39 -13.04 8.86 -27.31
CA SER A 39 -13.25 10.01 -26.42
C SER A 39 -13.75 9.57 -25.05
N THR A 40 -14.64 8.59 -24.98
CA THR A 40 -15.08 8.02 -23.70
C THR A 40 -13.94 7.30 -22.97
N ILE A 41 -13.06 6.58 -23.69
CA ILE A 41 -11.84 6.02 -23.07
C ILE A 41 -10.95 7.14 -22.53
N ALA A 42 -10.76 8.23 -23.27
CA ALA A 42 -9.96 9.37 -22.80
C ALA A 42 -10.56 10.00 -21.52
N LEU A 43 -11.88 10.10 -21.40
CA LEU A 43 -12.55 10.52 -20.17
C LEU A 43 -12.32 9.51 -19.03
N ALA A 44 -12.44 8.22 -19.30
CA ALA A 44 -12.19 7.17 -18.29
C ALA A 44 -10.75 7.18 -17.79
N LEU A 45 -9.80 7.43 -18.70
CA LEU A 45 -8.39 7.61 -18.37
C LEU A 45 -8.17 8.82 -17.46
N LYS A 46 -8.87 9.92 -17.71
CA LYS A 46 -8.81 11.10 -16.84
C LYS A 46 -9.28 10.78 -15.43
N GLU A 47 -10.43 10.10 -15.29
CA GLU A 47 -10.93 9.70 -13.97
C GLU A 47 -9.97 8.73 -13.26
N LEU A 48 -9.40 7.77 -13.99
CA LEU A 48 -8.37 6.86 -13.45
C LEU A 48 -7.09 7.58 -13.03
N PHE A 49 -6.72 8.66 -13.73
CA PHE A 49 -5.57 9.50 -13.38
C PHE A 49 -5.79 10.28 -12.08
N GLU A 50 -7.04 10.65 -11.79
CA GLU A 50 -7.43 11.34 -10.56
C GLU A 50 -7.66 10.35 -9.40
N ASP A 51 -8.23 9.17 -9.67
CA ASP A 51 -8.46 8.09 -8.71
C ASP A 51 -8.15 6.71 -9.30
N SER A 52 -7.06 6.07 -8.84
CA SER A 52 -6.68 4.72 -9.27
C SER A 52 -7.70 3.63 -8.93
N ARG A 53 -8.59 3.91 -7.97
CA ARG A 53 -9.68 3.01 -7.54
C ARG A 53 -10.97 3.25 -8.33
N TYR A 54 -10.98 4.18 -9.28
CA TYR A 54 -12.14 4.42 -10.13
C TYR A 54 -12.57 3.14 -10.84
N GLY A 55 -13.81 2.70 -10.64
CA GLY A 55 -14.31 1.44 -11.18
C GLY A 55 -14.07 0.20 -10.33
N GLU A 56 -13.28 0.27 -9.25
CA GLU A 56 -13.05 -0.85 -8.32
C GLU A 56 -14.33 -1.16 -7.53
N ILE A 57 -14.91 -0.14 -6.89
CA ILE A 57 -16.23 -0.23 -6.28
C ILE A 57 -17.27 -0.01 -7.39
N ARG A 58 -17.73 -1.10 -7.99
CA ARG A 58 -18.69 -1.08 -9.09
C ARG A 58 -19.98 -0.37 -8.65
N LYS A 59 -20.20 0.85 -9.14
CA LYS A 59 -21.35 1.71 -8.81
C LYS A 59 -21.76 2.50 -10.05
N VAL A 60 -23.00 2.98 -10.09
CA VAL A 60 -23.53 3.77 -11.21
C VAL A 60 -22.72 5.04 -11.49
N THR A 61 -22.13 5.64 -10.45
CA THR A 61 -21.24 6.81 -10.53
C THR A 61 -19.97 6.57 -11.33
N ASN A 62 -19.63 5.31 -11.59
CA ASN A 62 -18.45 4.91 -12.34
C ASN A 62 -18.82 4.58 -13.79
N SER A 63 -19.76 5.34 -14.36
CA SER A 63 -20.25 5.21 -15.72
C SER A 63 -20.09 6.54 -16.42
N LEU A 64 -19.52 6.51 -17.62
CA LEU A 64 -19.20 7.71 -18.39
C LEU A 64 -19.99 7.72 -19.68
N GLU A 65 -20.46 8.90 -20.02
CA GLU A 65 -21.14 9.19 -21.28
C GLU A 65 -20.46 10.38 -21.94
N TYR A 66 -20.06 10.20 -23.20
CA TYR A 66 -19.57 11.28 -24.06
C TYR A 66 -20.64 11.61 -25.10
N ARG A 67 -20.88 12.90 -25.35
CA ARG A 67 -21.72 13.37 -26.45
C ARG A 67 -20.95 14.35 -27.31
N SER A 68 -20.82 14.03 -28.59
CA SER A 68 -20.27 14.97 -29.58
C SER A 68 -21.34 15.98 -30.02
N GLU A 69 -20.88 17.14 -30.50
CA GLU A 69 -21.75 18.15 -31.13
C GLU A 69 -22.52 17.61 -32.34
N ARG A 70 -21.97 16.58 -33.00
CA ARG A 70 -22.57 15.93 -34.17
C ARG A 70 -23.64 14.89 -33.80
N GLY A 71 -23.82 14.60 -32.51
CA GLY A 71 -24.81 13.65 -32.00
C GLY A 71 -24.32 12.20 -31.86
N ALA A 72 -23.03 11.93 -32.04
CA ALA A 72 -22.44 10.64 -31.65
C ALA A 72 -22.35 10.54 -30.12
N ILE A 73 -22.66 9.35 -29.59
CA ILE A 73 -22.70 9.07 -28.15
C ILE A 73 -21.71 7.94 -27.84
N GLY A 74 -20.86 8.11 -26.84
CA GLY A 74 -19.97 7.08 -26.32
C GLY A 74 -20.32 6.70 -24.89
N HIS A 75 -20.26 5.41 -24.57
CA HIS A 75 -20.59 4.86 -23.26
C HIS A 75 -19.47 3.95 -22.75
N LEU A 76 -19.18 4.04 -21.45
CA LEU A 76 -18.28 3.15 -20.72
C LEU A 76 -18.80 2.99 -19.29
N THR A 77 -18.77 1.78 -18.73
CA THR A 77 -19.17 1.57 -17.33
C THR A 77 -18.45 0.38 -16.72
N PHE A 78 -18.19 0.48 -15.42
CA PHE A 78 -17.72 -0.64 -14.58
C PHE A 78 -18.89 -1.35 -13.87
N TRP A 79 -20.11 -0.83 -13.96
CA TRP A 79 -21.30 -1.38 -13.31
C TRP A 79 -22.05 -2.37 -14.21
N PRO A 80 -22.23 -3.64 -13.80
CA PRO A 80 -22.89 -4.66 -14.64
C PRO A 80 -24.31 -4.30 -15.08
N ASP A 81 -25.13 -3.72 -14.20
CA ASP A 81 -26.52 -3.39 -14.57
C ASP A 81 -26.58 -2.24 -15.57
N GLN A 82 -25.67 -1.27 -15.44
CA GLN A 82 -25.58 -0.15 -16.39
C GLN A 82 -25.11 -0.64 -17.77
N ALA A 83 -24.15 -1.58 -17.79
CA ALA A 83 -23.67 -2.20 -19.02
C ALA A 83 -24.84 -2.89 -19.76
N THR A 84 -25.67 -3.61 -19.01
CA THR A 84 -26.88 -4.26 -19.53
C THR A 84 -27.90 -3.24 -20.06
N GLN A 85 -28.15 -2.16 -19.32
CA GLN A 85 -29.09 -1.11 -19.72
C GLN A 85 -28.66 -0.41 -21.02
N TRP A 86 -27.37 -0.12 -21.15
CA TRP A 86 -26.81 0.53 -22.33
C TRP A 86 -26.51 -0.44 -23.47
N LYS A 87 -26.64 -1.76 -23.24
CA LYS A 87 -26.24 -2.82 -24.19
C LYS A 87 -24.80 -2.65 -24.64
N VAL A 88 -23.93 -2.39 -23.67
CA VAL A 88 -22.48 -2.25 -23.85
C VAL A 88 -21.76 -3.25 -22.95
N ASP A 89 -20.50 -3.46 -23.26
CA ASP A 89 -19.62 -4.33 -22.50
C ASP A 89 -19.09 -3.62 -21.24
N ARG A 90 -18.86 -4.37 -20.16
CA ARG A 90 -18.32 -3.83 -18.91
C ARG A 90 -16.81 -3.59 -19.00
N SER A 91 -16.33 -2.56 -18.33
CA SER A 91 -14.92 -2.39 -17.99
C SER A 91 -14.59 -3.09 -16.66
N THR A 92 -13.32 -3.45 -16.45
CA THR A 92 -12.84 -4.10 -15.22
C THR A 92 -11.58 -3.39 -14.72
N ASN A 93 -11.58 -2.92 -13.48
CA ASN A 93 -10.38 -2.39 -12.81
C ASN A 93 -9.80 -3.47 -11.87
N ASN A 94 -8.56 -3.88 -12.12
CA ASN A 94 -7.77 -4.82 -11.33
C ASN A 94 -6.39 -4.21 -10.94
N LEU A 95 -6.29 -2.87 -10.89
CA LEU A 95 -5.04 -2.17 -10.58
C LEU A 95 -4.52 -2.46 -9.17
N SER A 96 -5.43 -2.70 -8.21
CA SER A 96 -5.14 -3.08 -6.82
C SER A 96 -5.14 -4.59 -6.60
N GLY A 97 -5.47 -5.37 -7.63
CA GLY A 97 -5.60 -6.82 -7.51
C GLY A 97 -4.26 -7.52 -7.61
N THR A 98 -4.02 -8.46 -6.71
CA THR A 98 -2.84 -9.35 -6.71
C THR A 98 -3.03 -10.62 -7.53
N ASN A 99 -4.26 -10.90 -7.97
CA ASN A 99 -4.61 -12.06 -8.78
C ASN A 99 -5.25 -11.64 -10.10
N PRO A 100 -5.17 -12.47 -11.15
CA PRO A 100 -5.92 -12.24 -12.37
C PRO A 100 -7.43 -12.19 -12.09
N THR A 101 -8.12 -11.21 -12.66
CA THR A 101 -9.58 -11.02 -12.53
C THR A 101 -10.25 -11.18 -13.89
N GLU A 102 -11.49 -11.65 -13.92
CA GLU A 102 -12.25 -11.76 -15.16
C GLU A 102 -12.47 -10.38 -15.82
N GLY A 103 -12.07 -10.27 -17.08
CA GLY A 103 -12.33 -9.09 -17.89
C GLY A 103 -13.78 -9.02 -18.40
N TYR A 104 -13.97 -8.29 -19.49
CA TYR A 104 -15.15 -8.35 -20.33
C TYR A 104 -15.31 -9.73 -20.98
N ASP A 105 -14.22 -10.28 -21.51
CA ASP A 105 -14.18 -11.60 -22.13
C ASP A 105 -13.71 -12.63 -21.08
N SER A 106 -14.57 -13.59 -20.75
CA SER A 106 -14.29 -14.62 -19.75
C SER A 106 -13.13 -15.54 -20.14
N GLN A 107 -12.74 -15.57 -21.42
CA GLN A 107 -11.60 -16.34 -21.91
C GLN A 107 -10.27 -15.58 -21.79
N ARG A 108 -10.30 -14.28 -21.46
CA ARG A 108 -9.13 -13.41 -21.34
C ARG A 108 -9.09 -12.76 -19.96
N PRO A 109 -8.54 -13.46 -18.95
CA PRO A 109 -8.38 -12.87 -17.63
C PRO A 109 -7.48 -11.64 -17.71
N LEU A 110 -7.88 -10.59 -17.01
CA LEU A 110 -7.10 -9.38 -16.83
C LEU A 110 -6.01 -9.65 -15.78
N PRO A 111 -4.71 -9.51 -16.09
CA PRO A 111 -3.64 -9.71 -15.12
C PRO A 111 -3.76 -8.78 -13.90
N PRO A 112 -3.04 -9.09 -12.80
CA PRO A 112 -2.89 -8.15 -11.68
C PRO A 112 -2.27 -6.82 -12.14
N ALA A 113 -2.52 -5.76 -11.37
CA ALA A 113 -2.07 -4.40 -11.67
C ALA A 113 -2.49 -3.86 -13.05
N ALA A 114 -3.62 -4.33 -13.58
CA ALA A 114 -4.15 -3.90 -14.88
C ALA A 114 -5.60 -3.42 -14.80
N VAL A 115 -6.01 -2.56 -15.74
CA VAL A 115 -7.40 -2.15 -15.96
C VAL A 115 -7.75 -2.35 -17.42
N GLN A 116 -8.91 -2.95 -17.67
CA GLN A 116 -9.50 -3.08 -19.00
C GLN A 116 -10.62 -2.05 -19.14
N LEU A 117 -10.45 -1.14 -20.08
CA LEU A 117 -11.44 -0.16 -20.49
C LEU A 117 -12.11 -0.63 -21.77
N VAL A 118 -13.43 -0.75 -21.75
CA VAL A 118 -14.24 -1.10 -22.92
C VAL A 118 -15.27 0.00 -23.12
N ALA A 119 -15.14 0.75 -24.20
CA ALA A 119 -16.07 1.80 -24.58
C ALA A 119 -16.82 1.40 -25.85
N SER A 120 -18.11 1.75 -25.91
CA SER A 120 -18.93 1.61 -27.11
C SER A 120 -19.41 2.97 -27.57
N GLY A 121 -19.18 3.30 -28.84
CA GLY A 121 -19.67 4.51 -29.47
C GLY A 121 -20.74 4.19 -30.50
N SER A 122 -21.73 5.07 -30.60
CA SER A 122 -22.88 4.92 -31.48
C SER A 122 -23.14 6.21 -32.27
N TYR A 123 -23.38 6.06 -33.57
CA TYR A 123 -23.76 7.17 -34.43
C TYR A 123 -24.61 6.69 -35.59
N ARG A 124 -25.83 7.27 -35.72
CA ARG A 124 -26.79 6.99 -36.82
C ARG A 124 -26.97 5.49 -37.11
N GLY A 125 -27.15 4.69 -36.06
CA GLY A 125 -27.39 3.25 -36.16
C GLY A 125 -26.15 2.38 -36.39
N VAL A 126 -24.95 2.97 -36.43
CA VAL A 126 -23.68 2.24 -36.41
C VAL A 126 -23.11 2.27 -35.00
N GLN A 127 -22.64 1.12 -34.51
CA GLN A 127 -21.96 0.99 -33.22
C GLN A 127 -20.53 0.49 -33.45
N ARG A 128 -19.57 1.05 -32.71
CA ARG A 128 -18.17 0.64 -32.68
C ARG A 128 -17.73 0.46 -31.24
N ARG A 129 -16.81 -0.47 -31.01
CA ARG A 129 -16.27 -0.78 -29.69
C ARG A 129 -14.77 -0.61 -29.72
N VAL A 130 -14.24 0.07 -28.70
CA VAL A 130 -12.82 0.21 -28.48
C VAL A 130 -12.48 -0.42 -27.14
N GLU A 131 -11.42 -1.21 -27.13
CA GLU A 131 -10.88 -1.87 -25.96
C GLU A 131 -9.45 -1.38 -25.71
N THR A 132 -9.14 -1.07 -24.46
CA THR A 132 -7.80 -0.72 -24.02
C THR A 132 -7.47 -1.45 -22.73
N VAL A 133 -6.36 -2.18 -22.73
CA VAL A 133 -5.79 -2.74 -21.50
C VAL A 133 -4.61 -1.91 -21.11
N ILE A 134 -4.69 -1.39 -19.89
CA ILE A 134 -3.68 -0.55 -19.27
C ILE A 134 -3.06 -1.36 -18.15
N TYR A 135 -1.75 -1.37 -18.09
CA TYR A 135 -0.99 -2.02 -17.05
C TYR A 135 -0.17 -1.01 -16.28
N MET A 136 -0.13 -1.17 -14.98
CA MET A 136 0.70 -0.43 -14.06
C MET A 136 1.80 -1.39 -13.58
N PRO A 137 2.93 -1.49 -14.30
CA PRO A 137 4.03 -2.31 -13.83
C PRO A 137 4.45 -1.86 -12.43
N PRO A 138 4.86 -2.80 -11.57
CA PRO A 138 5.63 -2.47 -10.38
C PRO A 138 6.86 -1.67 -10.77
N PHE A 139 7.45 -0.98 -9.81
CA PHE A 139 8.59 -0.11 -10.06
C PHE A 139 9.69 -0.90 -10.78
N PRO A 140 10.15 -0.46 -11.96
CA PRO A 140 10.81 -1.34 -12.92
C PRO A 140 12.30 -1.56 -12.63
N TYR A 141 12.83 -0.98 -11.54
CA TYR A 141 14.24 -1.05 -11.20
C TYR A 141 14.43 -1.68 -9.82
N ALA A 142 15.35 -2.62 -9.72
CA ALA A 142 15.81 -3.16 -8.45
C ALA A 142 16.56 -2.08 -7.65
N ILE A 143 17.39 -1.31 -8.35
CA ILE A 143 18.16 -0.19 -7.81
C ILE A 143 17.93 1.04 -8.70
N ALA A 144 17.48 2.13 -8.10
CA ALA A 144 17.36 3.41 -8.76
C ALA A 144 18.08 4.50 -7.96
N SER A 145 19.02 5.19 -8.61
CA SER A 145 19.81 6.26 -7.99
C SER A 145 19.65 7.58 -8.73
N ALA A 146 19.39 8.65 -7.99
CA ALA A 146 19.40 10.01 -8.52
C ALA A 146 20.83 10.49 -8.83
N GLY A 147 21.82 10.03 -8.06
CA GLY A 147 23.23 10.32 -8.25
C GLY A 147 24.02 9.12 -8.80
N PRO A 148 25.36 9.10 -8.60
CA PRO A 148 26.22 8.02 -9.10
C PRO A 148 25.97 6.69 -8.40
N LEU A 149 26.00 5.59 -9.15
CA LEU A 149 25.93 4.21 -8.64
C LEU A 149 27.26 3.51 -8.89
N THR A 150 27.91 3.06 -7.83
CA THR A 150 29.21 2.36 -7.91
C THR A 150 29.15 1.02 -7.18
N SER A 151 29.71 0.00 -7.80
CA SER A 151 30.11 -1.23 -7.14
C SER A 151 31.58 -1.50 -7.41
N THR A 152 32.36 -1.80 -6.38
CA THR A 152 33.76 -2.18 -6.53
C THR A 152 33.96 -3.64 -6.94
N GLY A 153 32.90 -4.45 -6.91
CA GLY A 153 32.89 -5.85 -7.34
C GLY A 153 31.90 -6.70 -6.54
N GLY A 154 31.64 -7.92 -7.04
CA GLY A 154 30.78 -8.90 -6.36
C GLY A 154 29.29 -8.51 -6.25
N LEU A 155 28.85 -7.50 -7.02
CA LEU A 155 27.44 -7.11 -7.09
C LEU A 155 26.67 -8.03 -8.03
N GLU A 156 25.68 -8.75 -7.51
CA GLU A 156 24.73 -9.51 -8.31
C GLU A 156 23.34 -8.86 -8.24
N VAL A 157 22.67 -8.66 -9.38
CA VAL A 157 21.32 -8.06 -9.45
C VAL A 157 20.42 -8.93 -10.32
N GLY A 158 19.36 -9.44 -9.70
CA GLY A 158 18.34 -10.28 -10.34
C GLY A 158 16.94 -10.04 -9.80
N ALA A 159 15.97 -10.75 -10.33
CA ALA A 159 14.59 -10.74 -9.84
C ALA A 159 14.05 -12.17 -9.73
N LEU A 160 12.98 -12.35 -8.96
CA LEU A 160 12.23 -13.60 -8.89
C LEU A 160 10.82 -13.41 -9.47
N ASN A 161 10.31 -14.44 -10.16
CA ASN A 161 8.98 -14.41 -10.77
C ASN A 161 7.83 -14.50 -9.74
N ASP A 162 8.06 -15.16 -8.60
CA ASP A 162 7.09 -15.30 -7.52
C ASP A 162 7.76 -14.86 -6.20
N GLY A 163 7.16 -13.88 -5.51
CA GLY A 163 7.58 -13.44 -4.17
C GLY A 163 7.13 -14.39 -3.06
N GLY A 164 7.22 -15.71 -3.29
CA GLY A 164 6.94 -16.71 -2.25
C GLY A 164 7.85 -16.47 -1.03
N ASP A 165 7.44 -16.95 0.15
CA ASP A 165 8.26 -16.89 1.36
C ASP A 165 9.61 -17.57 1.09
N ILE A 166 10.64 -16.76 0.81
CA ILE A 166 12.00 -17.26 0.63
C ILE A 166 12.52 -17.53 2.03
N GLU A 167 12.28 -18.75 2.53
CA GLU A 167 12.76 -19.18 3.84
C GLU A 167 14.30 -19.30 3.86
N ASP A 168 14.94 -19.49 2.71
CA ASP A 168 16.39 -19.60 2.58
C ASP A 168 16.91 -19.02 1.25
N LEU A 169 17.58 -17.89 1.34
CA LEU A 169 18.23 -17.19 0.23
C LEU A 169 19.41 -17.96 -0.36
N SER A 170 20.09 -18.79 0.44
CA SER A 170 21.24 -19.56 -0.01
C SER A 170 20.88 -20.63 -1.04
N LEU A 171 19.58 -20.95 -1.17
CA LEU A 171 19.05 -21.88 -2.15
C LEU A 171 18.71 -21.25 -3.51
N ILE A 172 18.76 -19.92 -3.63
CA ILE A 172 18.52 -19.25 -4.90
C ILE A 172 19.77 -19.38 -5.77
N ASP A 173 19.68 -20.21 -6.80
CA ASP A 173 20.67 -20.27 -7.87
C ASP A 173 20.56 -19.02 -8.74
N SER A 174 21.70 -18.40 -9.04
CA SER A 174 21.82 -17.29 -9.98
C SER A 174 21.17 -17.57 -11.34
N ASN A 175 21.08 -18.85 -11.75
CA ASN A 175 20.42 -19.25 -13.01
C ASN A 175 18.90 -19.13 -12.98
N ASP A 176 18.29 -19.10 -11.79
CA ASP A 176 16.84 -18.96 -11.62
C ASP A 176 16.40 -17.49 -11.58
N LEU A 177 17.36 -16.56 -11.55
CA LEU A 177 17.08 -15.13 -11.55
C LEU A 177 16.57 -14.67 -12.92
N VAL A 178 15.42 -14.00 -12.90
CA VAL A 178 14.91 -13.27 -14.06
C VAL A 178 15.47 -11.85 -14.13
N SER A 179 15.17 -11.16 -15.22
CA SER A 179 15.71 -9.83 -15.51
C SER A 179 15.33 -8.80 -14.45
N ALA A 180 16.33 -8.17 -13.86
CA ALA A 180 16.21 -6.99 -13.01
C ALA A 180 17.04 -5.83 -13.56
N HIS A 181 16.46 -4.64 -13.59
CA HIS A 181 17.07 -3.46 -14.16
C HIS A 181 17.67 -2.56 -13.08
N ILE A 182 18.74 -1.84 -13.42
CA ILE A 182 19.34 -0.80 -12.57
C ILE A 182 19.44 0.53 -13.33
N VAL A 183 19.31 1.64 -12.60
CA VAL A 183 19.40 2.98 -13.19
C VAL A 183 20.16 3.97 -12.31
N SER A 184 20.96 4.83 -12.95
CA SER A 184 21.52 6.06 -12.38
C SER A 184 21.12 7.30 -13.18
N ASN A 185 20.73 8.37 -12.50
CA ASN A 185 20.45 9.67 -13.11
C ASN A 185 21.61 10.66 -13.00
N SER A 186 22.77 10.26 -12.47
CA SER A 186 23.95 11.14 -12.51
C SER A 186 24.33 11.47 -13.95
N SER A 187 24.65 12.72 -14.21
CA SER A 187 25.18 13.18 -15.50
C SER A 187 26.68 12.92 -15.67
N ASP A 188 27.35 12.34 -14.66
CA ASP A 188 28.79 12.21 -14.64
C ASP A 188 29.30 11.21 -15.68
N ALA A 189 30.57 11.36 -16.08
CA ALA A 189 31.24 10.40 -16.95
C ALA A 189 31.30 8.99 -16.32
N LYS A 190 31.24 8.92 -14.98
CA LYS A 190 31.13 7.68 -14.20
C LYS A 190 29.81 7.66 -13.41
N ALA A 191 28.70 7.87 -14.10
CA ALA A 191 27.37 7.83 -13.49
C ALA A 191 27.03 6.43 -12.97
N LEU A 192 27.45 5.38 -13.68
CA LEU A 192 27.30 4.00 -13.24
C LEU A 192 28.60 3.23 -13.46
N SER A 193 29.16 2.66 -12.39
CA SER A 193 30.42 1.90 -12.44
C SER A 193 30.24 0.52 -11.81
N LEU A 194 30.47 -0.54 -12.58
CA LEU A 194 30.46 -1.93 -12.09
C LEU A 194 31.87 -2.50 -12.10
N GLY A 195 32.31 -2.98 -10.94
CA GLY A 195 33.59 -3.63 -10.72
C GLY A 195 33.64 -5.07 -11.24
N PRO A 196 34.76 -5.79 -11.01
CA PRO A 196 34.91 -7.18 -11.41
C PRO A 196 33.85 -8.08 -10.76
N ASP A 197 33.50 -9.15 -11.47
CA ASP A 197 32.58 -10.19 -11.01
C ASP A 197 31.16 -9.69 -10.67
N SER A 198 30.79 -8.47 -11.12
CA SER A 198 29.42 -7.99 -11.09
C SER A 198 28.55 -8.71 -12.13
N LEU A 199 27.34 -9.11 -11.75
CA LEU A 199 26.35 -9.77 -12.61
C LEU A 199 25.01 -9.02 -12.58
N ILE A 200 24.54 -8.53 -13.72
CA ILE A 200 23.22 -7.90 -13.85
C ILE A 200 22.38 -8.69 -14.84
N THR A 201 21.25 -9.26 -14.41
CA THR A 201 20.38 -10.09 -15.27
C THR A 201 19.52 -9.28 -16.24
N GLY A 202 19.33 -7.98 -16.00
CA GLY A 202 18.54 -7.08 -16.84
C GLY A 202 19.34 -5.92 -17.45
N ASP A 203 18.66 -4.78 -17.59
CA ASP A 203 19.18 -3.60 -18.30
C ASP A 203 19.93 -2.69 -17.32
N VAL A 204 21.00 -2.09 -17.82
CA VAL A 204 21.78 -1.08 -17.11
C VAL A 204 21.62 0.25 -17.84
N ARG A 205 21.04 1.25 -17.17
CA ARG A 205 20.80 2.58 -17.75
C ARG A 205 21.48 3.66 -16.92
N ALA A 206 22.08 4.65 -17.59
CA ALA A 206 22.59 5.85 -16.93
C ALA A 206 22.27 7.12 -17.71
N HIS A 207 22.06 8.23 -16.99
CA HIS A 207 21.98 9.55 -17.61
C HIS A 207 23.33 9.98 -18.18
N GLY A 208 24.41 9.75 -17.44
CA GLY A 208 25.79 9.94 -17.85
C GLY A 208 26.45 8.66 -18.38
N GLY A 209 27.77 8.56 -18.18
CA GLY A 209 28.59 7.44 -18.66
C GLY A 209 28.45 6.18 -17.81
N ILE A 210 28.61 5.03 -18.47
CA ILE A 210 28.65 3.70 -17.83
C ILE A 210 30.06 3.14 -17.98
N LEU A 211 30.66 2.72 -16.87
CA LEU A 211 31.95 2.04 -16.82
C LEU A 211 31.75 0.60 -16.33
N LEU A 212 32.21 -0.36 -17.12
CA LEU A 212 32.15 -1.78 -16.79
C LEU A 212 33.57 -2.33 -16.73
N ASP A 213 33.90 -3.02 -15.65
CA ASP A 213 35.08 -3.86 -15.61
C ASP A 213 34.98 -4.98 -16.68
N PRO A 214 36.08 -5.42 -17.31
CA PRO A 214 36.05 -6.51 -18.28
C PRO A 214 35.44 -7.83 -17.78
N LYS A 215 35.41 -8.05 -16.46
CA LYS A 215 34.77 -9.22 -15.84
C LYS A 215 33.32 -8.99 -15.41
N ALA A 216 32.79 -7.78 -15.53
CA ALA A 216 31.39 -7.50 -15.26
C ALA A 216 30.51 -8.06 -16.39
N VAL A 217 29.42 -8.73 -16.04
CA VAL A 217 28.46 -9.33 -16.97
C VAL A 217 27.12 -8.63 -16.85
N VAL A 218 26.59 -8.17 -17.98
CA VAL A 218 25.25 -7.61 -18.10
C VAL A 218 24.50 -8.40 -19.17
N HIS A 219 23.41 -9.07 -18.78
CA HIS A 219 22.62 -9.88 -19.71
C HIS A 219 21.64 -9.06 -20.56
N GLY A 220 21.18 -7.92 -20.05
CA GLY A 220 20.32 -6.99 -20.78
C GLY A 220 21.09 -5.92 -21.55
N GLN A 221 20.41 -4.81 -21.84
CA GLN A 221 20.98 -3.71 -22.60
C GLN A 221 21.73 -2.72 -21.73
N ILE A 222 22.91 -2.30 -22.19
CA ILE A 222 23.69 -1.23 -21.59
C ILE A 222 23.37 0.08 -22.32
N ARG A 223 22.85 1.07 -21.59
CA ARG A 223 22.35 2.33 -22.15
C ARG A 223 22.87 3.54 -21.35
N GLY A 224 24.08 3.98 -21.68
CA GLY A 224 24.65 5.23 -21.16
C GLY A 224 24.18 6.44 -21.98
N ASN A 225 24.38 7.65 -21.44
CA ASN A 225 24.06 8.92 -22.07
C ASN A 225 22.58 8.98 -22.53
N ARG A 226 21.65 8.64 -21.63
CA ARG A 226 20.21 8.70 -21.87
C ARG A 226 19.58 9.82 -21.06
N GLU A 227 18.33 10.17 -21.34
CA GLU A 227 17.61 11.10 -20.46
C GLU A 227 17.42 10.48 -19.08
N ALA A 228 17.47 11.33 -18.05
CA ALA A 228 17.18 10.94 -16.67
C ALA A 228 15.78 10.31 -16.57
N VAL A 229 15.67 9.24 -15.80
CA VAL A 229 14.40 8.58 -15.51
C VAL A 229 13.75 9.24 -14.31
N LYS A 230 12.43 9.25 -14.24
CA LYS A 230 11.75 9.75 -13.05
C LYS A 230 11.96 8.77 -11.88
N ILE A 231 12.56 9.26 -10.80
CA ILE A 231 12.70 8.55 -9.54
C ILE A 231 11.63 9.08 -8.57
N PRO A 232 10.97 8.19 -7.81
CA PRO A 232 10.15 8.53 -6.65
C PRO A 232 10.74 9.63 -5.77
N LYS A 233 9.89 10.57 -5.32
CA LYS A 233 10.29 11.57 -4.33
C LYS A 233 9.28 11.59 -3.19
N GLU A 234 9.77 11.26 -2.01
CA GLU A 234 9.05 11.33 -0.76
C GLU A 234 9.58 12.46 0.13
N GLU A 235 8.75 12.89 1.07
CA GLU A 235 9.16 13.79 2.16
C GLU A 235 9.03 13.04 3.47
N VAL A 236 10.15 12.52 4.01
CA VAL A 236 10.14 11.68 5.21
C VAL A 236 9.47 12.36 6.40
N ARG A 237 9.60 13.70 6.50
CA ARG A 237 8.98 14.51 7.56
C ARG A 237 7.45 14.47 7.54
N SER A 238 6.84 14.22 6.39
CA SER A 238 5.37 14.15 6.26
C SER A 238 4.76 12.95 7.00
N TYR A 239 5.58 11.96 7.37
CA TYR A 239 5.16 10.77 8.09
C TYR A 239 5.22 10.90 9.63
N ASP A 240 5.51 12.08 10.17
CA ASP A 240 5.55 12.30 11.62
C ASP A 240 4.17 12.00 12.24
N PRO A 241 4.02 10.93 13.05
CA PRO A 241 2.74 10.56 13.62
C PRO A 241 2.21 11.61 14.60
N GLN A 242 3.08 12.45 15.17
CA GLN A 242 2.68 13.56 16.03
C GLN A 242 2.03 14.68 15.21
N LEU A 243 2.63 15.06 14.07
CA LEU A 243 2.07 16.09 13.17
C LEU A 243 0.77 15.61 12.51
N LEU A 244 0.69 14.32 12.20
CA LEU A 244 -0.49 13.68 11.64
C LEU A 244 -1.60 13.43 12.68
N GLY A 245 -1.38 13.76 13.96
CA GLY A 245 -2.36 13.59 15.02
C GLY A 245 -2.78 12.13 15.24
N LYS A 246 -1.83 11.18 15.08
CA LYS A 246 -2.14 9.75 15.19
C LYS A 246 -2.58 9.37 16.60
N PRO A 247 -3.73 8.69 16.76
CA PRO A 247 -4.15 8.19 18.06
C PRO A 247 -3.19 7.10 18.56
N ASN A 248 -3.07 6.95 19.88
CA ASN A 248 -2.20 5.96 20.54
C ASN A 248 -0.71 6.07 20.17
N LEU A 249 -0.23 7.27 19.84
CA LEU A 249 1.18 7.55 19.64
C LEU A 249 1.98 7.30 20.92
N GLN A 250 2.96 6.41 20.84
CA GLN A 250 3.92 6.15 21.91
C GLN A 250 5.15 7.05 21.72
N ASN A 251 5.39 7.98 22.64
CA ASN A 251 6.60 8.78 22.63
C ASN A 251 7.67 8.08 23.49
N ILE A 252 8.82 7.77 22.88
CA ILE A 252 9.99 7.22 23.55
C ILE A 252 11.02 8.32 23.79
N SER A 253 11.86 8.14 24.81
CA SER A 253 12.97 9.05 25.05
C SER A 253 14.10 8.77 24.04
N PRO A 254 14.74 9.81 23.48
CA PRO A 254 15.96 9.65 22.69
C PRO A 254 17.08 8.97 23.49
N GLY A 255 18.07 8.41 22.80
CA GLY A 255 19.22 7.75 23.40
C GLY A 255 19.25 6.25 23.15
N LYS A 256 19.79 5.48 24.10
CA LYS A 256 20.06 4.06 23.92
C LYS A 256 18.92 3.19 24.49
N ILE A 257 18.42 2.26 23.68
CA ILE A 257 17.43 1.26 24.06
C ILE A 257 17.95 -0.13 23.69
N ASP A 258 17.62 -1.14 24.49
CA ASP A 258 18.06 -2.52 24.30
C ASP A 258 16.88 -3.41 23.91
N ALA A 259 17.03 -4.14 22.80
CA ALA A 259 16.08 -5.07 22.20
C ALA A 259 14.61 -4.60 22.23
N PRO A 260 14.27 -3.38 21.76
CA PRO A 260 12.91 -2.87 21.80
C PRO A 260 11.99 -3.69 20.89
N GLN A 261 10.76 -3.87 21.35
CA GLN A 261 9.64 -4.35 20.55
C GLN A 261 8.62 -3.22 20.40
N PHE A 262 8.34 -2.82 19.17
CA PHE A 262 7.42 -1.74 18.86
C PHE A 262 6.18 -2.24 18.10
N GLU A 263 5.03 -1.72 18.51
CA GLU A 263 3.71 -1.97 17.92
C GLU A 263 2.97 -0.63 17.76
N GLY A 264 2.19 -0.47 16.69
CA GLY A 264 1.49 0.79 16.43
C GLY A 264 2.43 1.94 16.06
N PHE A 265 2.05 3.18 16.36
CA PHE A 265 2.88 4.35 16.10
C PHE A 265 3.79 4.67 17.29
N VAL A 266 5.10 4.72 17.04
CA VAL A 266 6.14 5.07 18.01
C VAL A 266 6.95 6.24 17.46
N ARG A 267 7.28 7.22 18.32
CA ARG A 267 8.07 8.40 17.95
C ARG A 267 9.19 8.64 18.96
N SER A 268 10.41 8.81 18.46
CA SER A 268 11.53 9.39 19.18
C SER A 268 11.73 10.84 18.72
N PRO A 269 11.69 11.85 19.61
CA PRO A 269 11.91 13.26 19.26
C PRO A 269 13.38 13.62 19.02
N GLY A 270 14.27 12.64 18.91
CA GLY A 270 15.72 12.79 18.79
C GLY A 270 16.38 11.47 18.37
N SER A 271 17.69 11.48 18.20
CA SER A 271 18.44 10.30 17.76
C SER A 271 18.27 9.10 18.70
N LEU A 272 18.25 7.90 18.12
CA LEU A 272 17.98 6.64 18.79
C LEU A 272 19.07 5.62 18.45
N VAL A 273 19.58 4.94 19.48
CA VAL A 273 20.52 3.81 19.34
C VAL A 273 19.85 2.57 19.89
N VAL A 274 19.70 1.55 19.06
CA VAL A 274 19.13 0.26 19.42
C VAL A 274 20.23 -0.79 19.51
N SER A 275 20.33 -1.42 20.67
CA SER A 275 21.20 -2.57 20.89
C SER A 275 20.45 -3.89 20.82
N ASN A 276 21.10 -4.94 20.33
CA ASN A 276 20.59 -6.31 20.31
C ASN A 276 19.27 -6.50 19.54
N GLY A 277 19.14 -5.78 18.42
CA GLY A 277 18.07 -5.93 17.44
C GLY A 277 16.86 -5.04 17.70
N LEU A 278 16.15 -4.71 16.62
CA LEU A 278 14.87 -3.97 16.65
C LEU A 278 13.74 -4.88 16.18
N ASN A 279 12.74 -5.12 17.02
CA ASN A 279 11.56 -5.91 16.63
C ASN A 279 10.35 -5.01 16.34
N LEU A 280 9.89 -5.02 15.09
CA LEU A 280 8.67 -4.34 14.65
C LEU A 280 7.55 -5.37 14.48
N ASN A 281 6.51 -5.29 15.30
CA ASN A 281 5.31 -6.10 15.12
C ASN A 281 4.18 -5.21 14.61
N ASN A 282 4.16 -5.00 13.29
CA ASN A 282 3.29 -4.02 12.63
C ASN A 282 3.50 -2.59 13.19
N GLY A 283 4.74 -2.29 13.55
CA GLY A 283 5.15 -1.04 14.16
C GLY A 283 5.59 -0.01 13.12
N VAL A 284 5.27 1.25 13.38
CA VAL A 284 5.82 2.41 12.67
C VAL A 284 6.66 3.19 13.66
N LEU A 285 7.98 3.21 13.45
CA LEU A 285 8.91 4.00 14.26
C LEU A 285 9.33 5.24 13.48
N TYR A 286 9.02 6.41 14.03
CA TYR A 286 9.50 7.70 13.56
C TYR A 286 10.63 8.21 14.47
N VAL A 287 11.77 8.57 13.90
CA VAL A 287 12.93 9.11 14.60
C VAL A 287 13.26 10.49 14.03
N ASP A 288 13.08 11.51 14.86
CA ASP A 288 13.46 12.89 14.54
C ASP A 288 14.96 13.11 14.84
N GLY A 289 15.83 12.42 14.11
CA GLY A 289 17.27 12.40 14.31
C GLY A 289 17.90 11.20 13.61
N ASP A 290 19.07 10.77 14.09
CA ASP A 290 19.77 9.59 13.58
C ASP A 290 19.24 8.30 14.22
N LEU A 291 19.25 7.19 13.49
CA LEU A 291 18.93 5.85 13.97
C LEU A 291 20.11 4.91 13.74
N ASP A 292 20.60 4.29 14.81
CA ASP A 292 21.63 3.25 14.75
C ASP A 292 21.06 1.96 15.35
N VAL A 293 20.97 0.89 14.57
CA VAL A 293 20.46 -0.41 15.00
C VAL A 293 21.58 -1.44 14.90
N SER A 294 21.96 -1.98 16.06
CA SER A 294 22.88 -3.11 16.17
C SER A 294 22.10 -4.40 16.45
N GLY A 295 22.39 -5.48 15.71
CA GLY A 295 21.70 -6.78 15.84
C GLY A 295 20.52 -6.98 14.88
N GLY A 296 20.39 -6.12 13.86
CA GLY A 296 19.40 -6.24 12.80
C GLY A 296 17.98 -5.77 13.15
N ILE A 297 17.08 -5.87 12.18
CA ILE A 297 15.66 -5.54 12.32
C ILE A 297 14.86 -6.81 12.05
N GLN A 298 13.82 -7.07 12.85
CA GLN A 298 12.96 -8.24 12.73
C GLN A 298 11.48 -7.83 12.70
N GLY A 299 10.65 -8.66 12.08
CA GLY A 299 9.20 -8.45 11.99
C GLY A 299 8.76 -7.52 10.85
N SER A 300 7.50 -7.08 10.85
CA SER A 300 6.92 -6.24 9.80
C SER A 300 6.72 -4.81 10.30
N GLY A 301 7.08 -3.80 9.50
CA GLY A 301 6.89 -2.42 9.90
C GLY A 301 7.47 -1.38 8.96
N ALA A 302 7.48 -0.14 9.43
CA ALA A 302 8.13 0.97 8.74
C ALA A 302 8.99 1.82 9.69
N LEU A 303 10.13 2.26 9.19
CA LEU A 303 11.05 3.19 9.83
C LEU A 303 11.08 4.49 9.04
N PHE A 304 10.87 5.60 9.74
CA PHE A 304 10.97 6.95 9.19
C PHE A 304 12.02 7.74 9.98
N VAL A 305 13.09 8.16 9.32
CA VAL A 305 14.26 8.75 10.00
C VAL A 305 14.64 10.07 9.33
N THR A 306 14.64 11.18 10.08
CA THR A 306 14.97 12.51 9.53
C THR A 306 16.47 12.76 9.40
N GLY A 307 17.30 12.02 10.13
CA GLY A 307 18.76 12.01 10.04
C GLY A 307 19.28 10.80 9.26
N ASN A 308 20.40 10.23 9.69
CA ASN A 308 21.02 9.05 9.09
C ASN A 308 20.49 7.75 9.69
N THR A 309 20.53 6.67 8.93
CA THR A 309 20.19 5.32 9.39
C THR A 309 21.37 4.38 9.19
N HIS A 310 21.78 3.71 10.25
CA HIS A 310 22.76 2.64 10.21
C HIS A 310 22.11 1.36 10.76
N VAL A 311 22.23 0.27 10.01
CA VAL A 311 21.78 -1.07 10.42
C VAL A 311 22.97 -2.01 10.26
N GLY A 312 23.45 -2.57 11.37
CA GLY A 312 24.55 -3.51 11.36
C GLY A 312 24.44 -4.58 12.46
N GLY A 313 25.30 -5.59 12.42
CA GLY A 313 25.39 -6.60 13.49
C GLY A 313 25.67 -8.02 12.99
N THR A 314 26.30 -8.83 13.85
CA THR A 314 26.86 -10.16 13.58
C THR A 314 25.92 -11.32 13.89
N SER A 315 24.61 -11.13 13.76
CA SER A 315 23.63 -12.19 13.97
C SER A 315 22.72 -12.19 12.78
N ASP A 316 22.62 -13.36 12.13
CA ASP A 316 21.78 -13.68 10.98
C ASP A 316 20.64 -12.66 10.91
N LEU A 317 20.73 -11.72 9.98
CA LEU A 317 19.67 -10.76 9.75
C LEU A 317 18.51 -11.55 9.14
N THR A 318 17.83 -12.37 9.93
CA THR A 318 16.66 -13.15 9.56
C THR A 318 15.47 -12.22 9.61
N THR A 319 15.20 -11.56 8.49
CA THR A 319 13.98 -10.80 8.33
C THR A 319 12.88 -11.75 7.87
N ASP A 320 12.24 -12.44 8.81
CA ASP A 320 11.08 -13.30 8.57
C ASP A 320 9.83 -12.50 8.13
N ASN A 321 9.97 -11.21 7.79
CA ASN A 321 8.89 -10.27 7.53
C ASN A 321 9.41 -8.94 6.93
N SER A 322 8.61 -8.31 6.05
CA SER A 322 8.99 -7.14 5.23
C SER A 322 9.02 -5.81 5.99
N VAL A 323 10.11 -5.03 5.86
CA VAL A 323 10.30 -3.72 6.48
C VAL A 323 10.53 -2.62 5.44
N ALA A 324 9.92 -1.45 5.61
CA ALA A 324 10.30 -0.25 4.87
C ALA A 324 11.20 0.67 5.70
N ILE A 325 12.28 1.16 5.08
CA ILE A 325 13.15 2.19 5.63
C ILE A 325 13.05 3.42 4.73
N LEU A 326 12.63 4.56 5.28
CA LEU A 326 12.62 5.85 4.61
C LEU A 326 13.43 6.85 5.42
N THR A 327 14.54 7.31 4.84
CA THR A 327 15.54 8.11 5.54
C THR A 327 15.88 9.38 4.75
N ALA A 328 15.82 10.54 5.39
CA ALA A 328 16.17 11.81 4.74
C ALA A 328 17.69 12.05 4.69
N GLY A 329 18.47 11.41 5.55
CA GLY A 329 19.92 11.36 5.47
C GLY A 329 20.43 10.11 4.76
N ASN A 330 21.63 9.70 5.14
CA ASN A 330 22.33 8.53 4.59
C ASN A 330 21.76 7.23 5.16
N VAL A 331 21.81 6.17 4.37
CA VAL A 331 21.49 4.79 4.81
C VAL A 331 22.71 3.91 4.63
N ILE A 332 23.12 3.21 5.69
CA ILE A 332 24.19 2.23 5.66
C ILE A 332 23.62 0.91 6.21
N ILE A 333 23.75 -0.15 5.42
CA ILE A 333 23.39 -1.51 5.82
C ILE A 333 24.61 -2.41 5.66
N ASP A 334 25.17 -2.84 6.80
CA ASP A 334 26.38 -3.66 6.83
C ASP A 334 26.04 -5.07 7.36
N GLY A 335 26.25 -6.07 6.50
CA GLY A 335 26.20 -7.48 6.88
C GLY A 335 27.56 -7.98 7.35
N SER A 336 27.56 -9.16 7.97
CA SER A 336 28.81 -9.89 8.28
C SER A 336 29.34 -10.69 7.09
N ASP A 337 28.43 -11.17 6.25
CA ASP A 337 28.68 -11.96 5.04
C ASP A 337 27.37 -12.03 4.21
N LYS A 338 27.47 -12.03 2.88
CA LYS A 338 26.30 -12.05 1.98
C LYS A 338 25.47 -13.33 2.11
N ASP A 339 26.07 -14.45 2.49
CA ASP A 339 25.39 -15.74 2.60
C ASP A 339 24.63 -15.89 3.94
N THR A 340 24.94 -15.07 4.94
CA THR A 340 24.32 -15.12 6.29
C THR A 340 23.53 -13.87 6.65
N SER A 341 23.77 -12.76 5.96
CA SER A 341 23.16 -11.47 6.23
C SER A 341 22.19 -11.15 5.12
N HIS A 342 20.91 -10.94 5.46
CA HIS A 342 19.93 -10.48 4.48
C HIS A 342 19.04 -9.36 5.00
N PHE A 343 18.50 -8.57 4.09
CA PHE A 343 17.50 -7.56 4.40
C PHE A 343 16.36 -7.67 3.40
N GLN A 344 15.13 -7.84 3.91
CA GLN A 344 13.93 -7.93 3.10
C GLN A 344 13.01 -6.71 3.26
N GLY A 345 12.83 -5.98 2.16
CA GLY A 345 11.81 -4.94 2.04
C GLY A 345 12.22 -3.79 1.13
N MET A 346 11.89 -2.57 1.54
CA MET A 346 12.11 -1.37 0.73
C MET A 346 13.03 -0.39 1.45
N VAL A 347 13.98 0.19 0.72
CA VAL A 347 14.83 1.28 1.23
C VAL A 347 14.68 2.50 0.34
N TYR A 348 14.40 3.65 0.97
CA TYR A 348 14.43 4.96 0.35
C TYR A 348 15.38 5.87 1.15
N SER A 349 16.33 6.50 0.46
CA SER A 349 17.25 7.47 1.04
C SER A 349 17.30 8.75 0.21
N GLU A 350 17.27 9.93 0.84
CA GLU A 350 17.57 11.21 0.18
C GLU A 350 19.08 11.52 0.17
N GLY A 351 19.86 10.86 1.04
CA GLY A 351 21.32 10.95 1.13
C GLY A 351 22.06 9.84 0.36
N ASP A 352 23.24 9.47 0.86
CA ASP A 352 24.03 8.36 0.34
C ASP A 352 23.42 7.02 0.78
N PHE A 353 23.47 6.01 -0.09
CA PHE A 353 23.09 4.64 0.26
C PHE A 353 24.29 3.71 0.12
N LYS A 354 24.61 2.98 1.19
CA LYS A 354 25.70 2.00 1.22
C LYS A 354 25.20 0.64 1.69
N ALA A 355 25.59 -0.40 0.97
CA ALA A 355 25.36 -1.78 1.38
C ALA A 355 26.61 -2.63 1.13
N ASN A 356 27.04 -3.38 2.14
CA ASN A 356 28.23 -4.23 2.05
C ASN A 356 27.97 -5.60 2.65
N HIS A 357 28.45 -6.66 1.97
CA HIS A 357 28.46 -8.04 2.48
C HIS A 357 27.07 -8.51 2.93
N ILE A 358 26.05 -8.22 2.13
CA ILE A 358 24.64 -8.48 2.47
C ILE A 358 23.79 -8.82 1.24
N ASP A 359 22.82 -9.70 1.41
CA ASP A 359 21.74 -9.96 0.47
C ASP A 359 20.54 -9.04 0.69
N LEU A 360 20.12 -8.36 -0.37
CA LEU A 360 19.08 -7.34 -0.36
C LEU A 360 17.89 -7.80 -1.20
N LEU A 361 16.69 -7.84 -0.61
CA LEU A 361 15.47 -8.33 -1.27
C LEU A 361 14.44 -7.23 -1.30
N GLY A 362 13.97 -6.86 -2.50
CA GLY A 362 12.92 -5.87 -2.70
C GLY A 362 13.35 -4.72 -3.61
N VAL A 363 13.22 -3.47 -3.16
CA VAL A 363 13.46 -2.28 -4.01
C VAL A 363 14.24 -1.21 -3.25
N PHE A 364 15.26 -0.67 -3.91
CA PHE A 364 16.20 0.29 -3.32
C PHE A 364 16.24 1.57 -4.15
N ILE A 365 15.90 2.68 -3.51
CA ILE A 365 15.77 3.99 -4.14
C ILE A 365 16.63 5.00 -3.38
N GLN A 366 17.51 5.65 -4.11
CA GLN A 366 18.30 6.76 -3.62
C GLN A 366 17.93 8.01 -4.43
N ASN A 367 17.50 9.07 -3.75
CA ASN A 367 16.89 10.26 -4.35
C ASN A 367 17.64 11.56 -4.02
N GLY A 368 18.96 11.49 -3.92
CA GLY A 368 19.86 12.63 -3.81
C GLY A 368 20.76 12.75 -5.04
N PRO A 369 20.55 13.72 -5.95
CA PRO A 369 21.34 13.85 -7.18
C PRO A 369 22.85 14.08 -6.94
N THR A 370 23.20 14.64 -5.78
CA THR A 370 24.59 14.90 -5.35
C THR A 370 25.16 13.81 -4.46
N HIS A 371 24.39 12.75 -4.23
CA HIS A 371 24.69 11.66 -3.29
C HIS A 371 24.91 10.36 -4.05
N THR A 372 25.60 9.42 -3.42
CA THR A 372 26.09 8.21 -4.10
C THR A 372 25.42 6.94 -3.58
N VAL A 373 25.25 5.97 -4.48
CA VAL A 373 24.95 4.57 -4.14
C VAL A 373 26.24 3.76 -4.25
N GLU A 374 26.62 3.08 -3.17
CA GLU A 374 27.75 2.16 -3.11
C GLU A 374 27.26 0.78 -2.66
N ILE A 375 27.37 -0.24 -3.51
CA ILE A 375 26.96 -1.62 -3.17
C ILE A 375 28.10 -2.56 -3.52
N ASN A 376 28.67 -3.22 -2.51
CA ASN A 376 29.88 -4.02 -2.68
C ASN A 376 29.69 -5.41 -2.06
N ASP A 377 30.10 -6.44 -2.81
CA ASP A 377 30.02 -7.84 -2.39
C ASP A 377 28.64 -8.21 -1.83
N SER A 378 27.60 -7.96 -2.63
CA SER A 378 26.21 -7.99 -2.22
C SER A 378 25.33 -8.49 -3.35
N ARG A 379 24.30 -9.28 -3.01
CA ARG A 379 23.27 -9.70 -3.96
C ARG A 379 22.02 -8.86 -3.79
N MET A 380 21.39 -8.50 -4.89
CA MET A 380 20.17 -7.71 -4.93
C MET A 380 19.11 -8.45 -5.72
N ILE A 381 18.05 -8.88 -5.05
CA ILE A 381 16.96 -9.66 -5.63
C ILE A 381 15.68 -8.85 -5.58
N SER A 382 15.26 -8.34 -6.73
CA SER A 382 14.00 -7.64 -6.87
C SER A 382 12.84 -8.62 -6.83
N THR A 383 11.96 -8.46 -5.85
CA THR A 383 10.70 -9.17 -5.73
C THR A 383 9.57 -8.16 -5.98
N PRO A 384 8.93 -8.19 -7.16
CA PRO A 384 7.92 -7.19 -7.53
C PRO A 384 6.76 -7.10 -6.53
N ASP A 385 6.41 -8.21 -5.87
CA ASP A 385 5.38 -8.26 -4.83
C ASP A 385 5.76 -7.49 -3.56
N LEU A 386 7.06 -7.44 -3.20
CA LEU A 386 7.54 -6.64 -2.06
C LEU A 386 7.66 -5.15 -2.39
N SER A 387 7.49 -4.77 -3.66
CA SER A 387 7.34 -3.36 -4.02
C SER A 387 5.98 -2.78 -3.62
N ASP A 388 4.96 -3.59 -3.28
CA ASP A 388 3.68 -3.09 -2.73
C ASP A 388 3.63 -3.29 -1.21
N LEU A 389 4.53 -2.63 -0.46
CA LEU A 389 4.56 -2.80 0.98
C LEU A 389 3.38 -2.10 1.66
N GLN A 390 2.41 -2.89 2.13
CA GLN A 390 1.31 -2.41 2.95
C GLN A 390 1.59 -2.71 4.43
N VAL A 391 2.02 -1.69 5.17
CA VAL A 391 2.17 -1.81 6.63
C VAL A 391 0.82 -1.60 7.28
N ARG A 392 0.25 -2.68 7.80
CA ARG A 392 -1.00 -2.66 8.54
C ARG A 392 -0.73 -2.29 9.99
N VAL A 393 -0.84 -1.01 10.34
CA VAL A 393 -0.65 -0.54 11.71
C VAL A 393 -1.84 -0.95 12.56
N ILE A 394 -1.62 -1.87 13.49
CA ILE A 394 -2.61 -2.27 14.49
C ILE A 394 -2.33 -1.44 15.74
N PRO A 395 -3.26 -0.56 16.18
CA PRO A 395 -3.05 0.16 17.42
C PRO A 395 -2.92 -0.84 18.58
N PRO A 396 -1.96 -0.65 19.50
CA PRO A 396 -1.85 -1.51 20.67
C PRO A 396 -3.17 -1.48 21.43
N PRO A 397 -3.57 -2.60 22.07
CA PRO A 397 -4.73 -2.57 22.95
C PRO A 397 -4.51 -1.46 24.00
N PRO A 398 -5.54 -0.68 24.33
CA PRO A 398 -5.42 0.40 25.30
C PRO A 398 -4.78 -0.13 26.59
N PRO A 399 -3.84 0.61 27.19
CA PRO A 399 -3.22 0.20 28.45
C PRO A 399 -4.32 -0.05 29.49
N LEU A 400 -4.14 -1.09 30.31
CA LEU A 400 -5.00 -1.43 31.45
C LEU A 400 -4.91 -0.30 32.49
N SER A 401 -5.58 0.82 32.23
CA SER A 401 -5.64 1.96 33.15
C SER A 401 -6.65 1.65 34.25
N SER A 402 -6.39 2.14 35.47
CA SER A 402 -7.18 1.82 36.68
C SER A 402 -8.64 2.28 36.66
N GLY A 403 -9.14 2.92 35.59
CA GLY A 403 -10.56 3.25 35.39
C GLY A 403 -11.28 2.43 34.31
N ASN A 404 -10.63 1.42 33.74
CA ASN A 404 -11.22 0.57 32.71
C ASN A 404 -12.06 -0.55 33.36
N ILE A 405 -13.35 -0.58 33.05
CA ILE A 405 -14.28 -1.62 33.46
C ILE A 405 -14.25 -2.72 32.40
N TYR A 406 -13.65 -3.86 32.75
CA TYR A 406 -13.60 -5.05 31.90
C TYR A 406 -14.69 -6.03 32.30
N LEU A 407 -15.59 -6.32 31.37
CA LEU A 407 -16.65 -7.33 31.55
C LEU A 407 -16.42 -8.48 30.58
N THR A 408 -16.47 -9.72 31.09
CA THR A 408 -16.44 -10.92 30.25
C THR A 408 -17.73 -11.04 29.43
N ARG A 409 -17.73 -11.92 28.41
CA ARG A 409 -18.92 -12.24 27.61
C ARG A 409 -20.09 -12.77 28.45
N ASP A 410 -19.80 -13.42 29.58
CA ASP A 410 -20.79 -13.92 30.51
C ASP A 410 -21.18 -12.87 31.58
N GLY A 411 -20.65 -11.64 31.42
CA GLY A 411 -20.87 -10.45 32.26
C GLY A 411 -20.18 -10.51 33.63
N ASP A 412 -19.31 -11.50 33.84
CA ASP A 412 -18.45 -11.51 35.02
C ASP A 412 -17.37 -10.43 34.87
N PRO A 413 -17.16 -9.60 35.90
CA PRO A 413 -16.14 -8.56 35.90
C PRO A 413 -14.74 -9.20 35.97
N PHE A 414 -13.81 -8.63 35.22
CA PHE A 414 -12.45 -9.15 35.15
C PHE A 414 -11.69 -8.80 36.45
N PRO A 415 -11.05 -9.76 37.13
CA PRO A 415 -10.26 -9.45 38.31
C PRO A 415 -9.11 -8.51 37.94
N THR A 416 -8.98 -7.41 38.67
CA THR A 416 -7.89 -6.44 38.55
C THR A 416 -6.55 -7.17 38.55
N GLY A 417 -5.73 -6.96 37.51
CA GLY A 417 -4.38 -7.54 37.39
C GLY A 417 -4.26 -8.86 36.62
N LYS A 418 -5.35 -9.47 36.12
CA LYS A 418 -5.27 -10.62 35.21
C LYS A 418 -5.49 -10.19 33.75
N LYS A 419 -4.66 -10.70 32.83
CA LYS A 419 -4.86 -10.51 31.38
C LYS A 419 -6.20 -11.13 30.95
N PRO A 420 -6.97 -10.47 30.06
CA PRO A 420 -8.20 -11.04 29.52
C PRO A 420 -7.97 -12.42 28.93
N ASP A 421 -8.89 -13.36 29.17
CA ASP A 421 -8.86 -14.67 28.53
C ASP A 421 -9.12 -14.52 27.01
N SER A 422 -8.99 -15.61 26.26
CA SER A 422 -9.01 -15.62 24.79
C SER A 422 -10.35 -15.20 24.14
N LYS A 423 -11.34 -14.80 24.95
CA LYS A 423 -12.69 -14.37 24.55
C LYS A 423 -12.90 -12.94 25.04
N GLY A 424 -12.34 -11.97 24.33
CA GLY A 424 -12.00 -10.68 24.90
C GLY A 424 -13.16 -9.85 25.49
N PRO A 425 -12.82 -8.92 26.39
CA PRO A 425 -13.78 -8.24 27.25
C PRO A 425 -14.47 -7.09 26.53
N ILE A 426 -15.63 -6.71 27.06
CA ILE A 426 -16.27 -5.41 26.80
C ILE A 426 -15.57 -4.38 27.70
N VAL A 427 -15.17 -3.25 27.12
CA VAL A 427 -14.40 -2.20 27.82
C VAL A 427 -15.27 -0.95 27.91
N MET A 428 -15.65 -0.55 29.12
CA MET A 428 -16.18 0.80 29.40
C MET A 428 -15.13 1.55 30.21
N GLU A 429 -15.01 2.86 30.03
CA GLU A 429 -14.08 3.66 30.83
C GLU A 429 -14.86 4.60 31.75
N ALA A 430 -14.52 4.59 33.04
CA ALA A 430 -15.12 5.46 34.04
C ALA A 430 -14.05 6.12 34.92
N TYR A 431 -14.09 7.45 35.04
CA TYR A 431 -13.14 8.21 35.83
C TYR A 431 -13.81 9.31 36.65
N PRO A 432 -13.32 9.63 37.86
CA PRO A 432 -13.71 10.82 38.58
C PRO A 432 -13.10 12.07 37.90
N VAL A 433 -13.85 13.18 37.90
CA VAL A 433 -13.43 14.44 37.26
C VAL A 433 -12.89 15.42 38.31
N VAL A 434 -11.80 16.12 37.99
CA VAL A 434 -11.27 17.23 38.81
C VAL A 434 -12.32 18.34 38.88
N GLY A 435 -12.82 18.62 40.08
CA GLY A 435 -13.93 19.56 40.31
C GLY A 435 -15.25 18.88 40.72
N GLY A 436 -15.29 17.55 40.76
CA GLY A 436 -16.44 16.76 41.17
C GLY A 436 -17.16 16.08 40.00
N GLY A 437 -17.89 15.01 40.30
CA GLY A 437 -18.54 14.18 39.29
C GLY A 437 -17.64 13.10 38.68
N TRP A 438 -18.19 12.42 37.68
CA TRP A 438 -17.62 11.29 36.97
C TRP A 438 -17.89 11.41 35.48
N GLU A 439 -17.01 10.86 34.66
CA GLU A 439 -17.25 10.64 33.23
C GLU A 439 -17.32 9.14 32.97
N LEU A 440 -18.28 8.71 32.15
CA LEU A 440 -18.42 7.35 31.65
C LEU A 440 -18.47 7.37 30.12
N SER A 441 -17.62 6.61 29.47
CA SER A 441 -17.61 6.46 28.00
C SER A 441 -18.39 5.21 27.57
N ASP A 442 -19.39 5.38 26.70
CA ASP A 442 -20.08 4.24 26.06
C ASP A 442 -19.31 3.73 24.84
N PRO A 443 -18.83 2.48 24.86
CA PRO A 443 -18.05 1.92 23.76
C PRO A 443 -18.85 1.71 22.46
N ASN A 444 -20.19 1.67 22.51
CA ASN A 444 -21.00 1.43 21.31
C ASN A 444 -21.28 2.70 20.52
N THR A 445 -21.53 3.82 21.22
CA THR A 445 -21.91 5.11 20.62
C THR A 445 -20.81 6.16 20.68
N ALA A 446 -19.73 5.91 21.42
CA ALA A 446 -18.67 6.87 21.72
C ALA A 446 -19.18 8.12 22.48
N THR A 447 -20.35 8.03 23.11
CA THR A 447 -20.92 9.11 23.92
C THR A 447 -20.24 9.14 25.30
N ILE A 448 -19.80 10.32 25.72
CA ILE A 448 -19.31 10.55 27.09
C ILE A 448 -20.48 11.08 27.93
N TYR A 449 -20.77 10.41 29.03
CA TYR A 449 -21.77 10.82 30.01
C TYR A 449 -21.09 11.48 31.20
N SER A 450 -21.45 12.72 31.49
CA SER A 450 -21.10 13.39 32.75
C SER A 450 -22.11 12.98 33.82
N LEU A 451 -21.64 12.39 34.91
CA LEU A 451 -22.43 11.76 35.96
C LEU A 451 -22.06 12.37 37.32
N ALA A 452 -23.05 12.56 38.19
CA ALA A 452 -22.86 13.30 39.44
C ALA A 452 -22.01 12.52 40.47
N ASP A 453 -22.14 11.19 40.51
CA ASP A 453 -21.49 10.33 41.49
C ASP A 453 -21.32 8.89 40.98
N LEU A 454 -20.67 8.06 41.81
CA LEU A 454 -20.44 6.64 41.52
C LEU A 454 -21.74 5.83 41.42
N ALA A 455 -22.81 6.23 42.12
CA ALA A 455 -24.10 5.56 42.02
C ALA A 455 -24.73 5.79 40.63
N ALA A 456 -24.61 7.00 40.09
CA ALA A 456 -25.00 7.35 38.73
C ALA A 456 -24.16 6.60 37.67
N VAL A 457 -22.85 6.43 37.90
CA VAL A 457 -21.99 5.57 37.05
C VAL A 457 -22.51 4.14 37.02
N LYS A 458 -22.78 3.52 38.18
CA LYS A 458 -23.31 2.16 38.25
C LYS A 458 -24.66 2.01 37.56
N ALA A 459 -25.57 2.96 37.78
CA ALA A 459 -26.88 2.97 37.14
C ALA A 459 -26.75 3.07 35.61
N LYS A 460 -25.85 3.93 35.11
CA LYS A 460 -25.65 4.12 33.68
C LYS A 460 -24.98 2.92 33.01
N VAL A 461 -23.97 2.32 33.65
CA VAL A 461 -23.35 1.06 33.18
C VAL A 461 -24.40 -0.06 33.09
N PHE A 462 -25.28 -0.17 34.08
CA PHE A 462 -26.36 -1.15 34.07
C PHE A 462 -27.42 -0.87 32.99
N GLU A 463 -27.76 0.40 32.77
CA GLU A 463 -28.64 0.83 31.68
C GLU A 463 -28.07 0.44 30.31
N LEU A 464 -26.81 0.80 30.04
CA LEU A 464 -26.13 0.47 28.78
C LEU A 464 -26.00 -1.04 28.57
N TRP A 465 -25.78 -1.80 29.65
CA TRP A 465 -25.71 -3.25 29.60
C TRP A 465 -27.06 -3.91 29.31
N THR A 466 -28.13 -3.46 29.96
CA THR A 466 -29.48 -4.03 29.78
C THR A 466 -30.10 -3.64 28.44
N GLN A 467 -29.80 -2.46 27.92
CA GLN A 467 -30.15 -2.07 26.55
C GLN A 467 -29.44 -2.94 25.49
N ALA A 468 -28.33 -3.58 25.86
CA ALA A 468 -27.55 -4.39 24.95
C ALA A 468 -28.09 -5.82 24.67
N ASP A 469 -29.09 -6.27 25.43
CA ASP A 469 -29.89 -7.45 25.06
C ASP A 469 -30.58 -7.24 23.69
N ASN A 470 -30.82 -5.98 23.28
CA ASN A 470 -31.35 -5.59 21.97
C ASN A 470 -30.30 -5.03 20.99
N HIS A 471 -29.14 -4.57 21.49
CA HIS A 471 -28.05 -4.00 20.70
C HIS A 471 -26.70 -4.60 21.13
N HIS A 472 -26.13 -5.50 20.34
CA HIS A 472 -24.84 -6.16 20.64
C HIS A 472 -23.77 -5.23 21.24
N LEU A 473 -23.09 -5.65 22.32
CA LEU A 473 -21.94 -4.93 22.89
C LEU A 473 -20.68 -5.17 22.05
N MET A 474 -19.87 -4.14 21.84
CA MET A 474 -18.55 -4.29 21.24
C MET A 474 -17.56 -4.94 22.22
N GLY A 475 -16.92 -6.03 21.78
CA GLY A 475 -15.83 -6.69 22.49
C GLY A 475 -14.67 -7.04 21.55
N LEU A 476 -13.51 -7.36 22.13
CA LEU A 476 -12.29 -7.68 21.37
C LEU A 476 -12.20 -9.19 21.07
N ASP A 477 -12.08 -9.58 19.79
CA ASP A 477 -11.71 -10.96 19.43
C ASP A 477 -10.19 -11.06 19.25
N LYS A 478 -9.52 -11.66 20.25
CA LYS A 478 -8.06 -11.76 20.29
C LYS A 478 -7.49 -12.65 19.17
N LYS A 479 -8.27 -13.59 18.62
CA LYS A 479 -7.81 -14.45 17.52
C LYS A 479 -7.79 -13.75 16.17
N ALA A 480 -8.56 -12.67 16.02
CA ALA A 480 -8.74 -11.99 14.74
C ALA A 480 -8.18 -10.56 14.70
N GLY A 481 -7.71 -10.02 15.84
CA GLY A 481 -7.31 -8.61 15.95
C GLY A 481 -8.42 -7.64 15.54
N ARG A 482 -9.69 -8.07 15.67
CA ARG A 482 -10.88 -7.33 15.19
C ARG A 482 -11.86 -7.15 16.34
N THR A 483 -12.43 -5.95 16.45
CA THR A 483 -13.62 -5.71 17.28
C THR A 483 -14.81 -6.44 16.65
N ARG A 484 -15.52 -7.24 17.44
CA ARG A 484 -16.78 -7.85 17.02
C ARG A 484 -17.89 -7.45 17.99
N ARG A 485 -19.07 -7.25 17.42
CA ARG A 485 -20.31 -7.15 18.19
C ARG A 485 -20.65 -8.53 18.72
N PHE A 486 -20.71 -8.69 20.04
CA PHE A 486 -21.14 -9.94 20.67
C PHE A 486 -22.50 -9.75 21.33
N SER A 487 -23.37 -10.74 21.17
CA SER A 487 -24.57 -10.86 21.99
C SER A 487 -24.18 -11.48 23.34
N VAL A 488 -24.55 -10.78 24.42
CA VAL A 488 -24.47 -11.27 25.79
C VAL A 488 -25.50 -12.39 25.93
N LYS A 489 -25.05 -13.61 26.26
CA LYS A 489 -25.94 -14.79 26.29
C LYS A 489 -26.61 -15.01 27.64
N LYS A 490 -26.17 -14.33 28.70
CA LYS A 490 -26.60 -14.59 30.08
C LYS A 490 -26.79 -13.28 30.86
N LYS A 491 -27.93 -13.14 31.54
CA LYS A 491 -28.20 -11.99 32.43
C LYS A 491 -27.33 -12.10 33.68
N VAL A 492 -26.47 -11.12 33.92
CA VAL A 492 -25.77 -10.96 35.20
C VAL A 492 -26.69 -10.24 36.18
N SER A 493 -26.68 -10.66 37.44
CA SER A 493 -27.47 -9.98 38.47
C SER A 493 -26.87 -8.60 38.77
N ALA A 494 -27.73 -7.59 38.87
CA ALA A 494 -27.33 -6.21 39.16
C ALA A 494 -26.43 -6.10 40.41
N ALA A 495 -26.68 -6.93 41.42
CA ALA A 495 -25.90 -6.99 42.64
C ALA A 495 -24.44 -7.43 42.43
N LYS A 496 -24.19 -8.40 41.54
CA LYS A 496 -22.83 -8.91 41.27
C LYS A 496 -22.00 -7.89 40.48
N LEU A 497 -22.64 -7.20 39.53
CA LEU A 497 -22.02 -6.11 38.78
C LEU A 497 -21.68 -4.93 39.70
N ALA A 498 -22.61 -4.50 40.55
CA ALA A 498 -22.42 -3.38 41.47
C ALA A 498 -21.24 -3.61 42.43
N ALA A 499 -21.16 -4.79 43.06
CA ALA A 499 -20.08 -5.13 44.00
C ALA A 499 -18.67 -5.13 43.34
N SER A 500 -18.63 -5.40 42.04
CA SER A 500 -17.36 -5.47 41.32
C SER A 500 -16.93 -4.12 40.76
N LEU A 501 -17.90 -3.28 40.38
CA LEU A 501 -17.64 -1.87 40.05
C LEU A 501 -17.04 -1.12 41.25
N ASP A 502 -17.49 -1.42 42.48
CA ASP A 502 -16.88 -0.87 43.69
C ASP A 502 -15.39 -1.23 43.82
N THR A 503 -15.04 -2.49 43.53
CA THR A 503 -13.65 -2.96 43.58
C THR A 503 -12.80 -2.37 42.45
N ILE A 504 -13.34 -2.28 41.23
CA ILE A 504 -12.63 -1.77 40.04
C ILE A 504 -12.40 -0.26 40.15
N LEU A 505 -13.40 0.48 40.64
CA LEU A 505 -13.36 1.94 40.71
C LEU A 505 -12.80 2.44 42.05
N ALA A 506 -12.39 1.55 42.95
CA ALA A 506 -11.68 1.91 44.17
C ALA A 506 -10.27 2.41 43.83
N GLY A 507 -9.99 3.68 44.18
CA GLY A 507 -8.65 4.26 44.03
C GLY A 507 -8.33 4.80 42.63
N VAL A 508 -9.32 4.99 41.75
CA VAL A 508 -9.12 5.71 40.48
C VAL A 508 -8.80 7.17 40.77
N THR A 509 -7.69 7.66 40.22
CA THR A 509 -7.27 9.04 40.39
C THR A 509 -8.13 9.99 39.53
N PRO A 510 -8.57 11.14 40.08
CA PRO A 510 -9.32 12.13 39.31
C PRO A 510 -8.53 12.68 38.12
N ARG A 511 -9.21 12.92 37.00
CA ARG A 511 -8.62 13.49 35.78
C ARG A 511 -9.26 14.85 35.41
N PRO A 512 -8.54 15.77 34.75
CA PRO A 512 -9.14 16.99 34.22
C PRO A 512 -10.30 16.67 33.26
N ALA A 513 -11.38 17.44 33.33
CA ALA A 513 -12.48 17.34 32.37
C ALA A 513 -11.94 17.48 30.93
N ALA A 514 -12.42 16.63 30.01
CA ALA A 514 -11.99 16.54 28.61
C ALA A 514 -10.65 15.81 28.29
N GLN A 515 -9.99 15.15 29.26
CA GLN A 515 -8.90 14.20 28.96
C GLN A 515 -9.38 12.77 28.68
N SER A 516 -10.67 12.50 28.77
CA SER A 516 -11.27 11.21 28.40
C SER A 516 -11.20 11.05 26.88
N GLN A 517 -10.09 10.49 26.40
CA GLN A 517 -10.00 10.05 25.01
C GLN A 517 -10.93 8.85 24.84
N ILE A 518 -11.80 8.92 23.83
CA ILE A 518 -12.56 7.75 23.38
C ILE A 518 -11.53 6.75 22.88
N VAL A 519 -11.14 5.80 23.74
CA VAL A 519 -10.53 4.57 23.30
C VAL A 519 -11.63 3.82 22.56
N THR A 520 -11.78 4.08 21.27
CA THR A 520 -12.64 3.27 20.44
C THR A 520 -11.90 1.95 20.26
N PRO A 521 -12.34 0.82 20.84
CA PRO A 521 -11.72 -0.46 20.53
C PRO A 521 -12.11 -0.77 19.10
N GLY A 522 -11.21 -0.52 18.15
CA GLY A 522 -11.48 -0.69 16.73
C GLY A 522 -11.22 0.53 15.85
N THR A 523 -10.23 1.38 16.18
CA THR A 523 -9.56 2.14 15.12
C THR A 523 -9.19 1.15 14.03
N LYS A 524 -9.81 1.30 12.85
CA LYS A 524 -9.53 0.44 11.69
C LYS A 524 -8.02 0.39 11.54
N ALA A 525 -7.47 -0.81 11.40
CA ALA A 525 -6.05 -0.96 11.13
C ALA A 525 -5.69 0.00 9.99
N GLU A 526 -4.75 0.90 10.26
CA GLU A 526 -4.36 1.88 9.27
C GLU A 526 -3.43 1.18 8.29
N ILE A 527 -3.74 1.30 7.00
CA ILE A 527 -2.88 0.74 5.96
C ILE A 527 -2.00 1.89 5.50
N LEU A 528 -0.73 1.82 5.89
CA LEU A 528 0.31 2.65 5.34
C LEU A 528 0.84 1.95 4.09
N ASP A 529 0.59 2.57 2.94
CA ASP A 529 0.85 1.98 1.64
C ASP A 529 2.13 2.61 1.05
N LEU A 530 3.21 1.85 1.09
CA LEU A 530 4.56 2.24 0.73
C LEU A 530 4.96 1.53 -0.56
N ASN A 531 4.28 1.89 -1.65
CA ASN A 531 4.58 1.37 -2.98
C ASN A 531 5.41 2.37 -3.79
N PRO A 532 6.65 2.06 -4.20
CA PRO A 532 7.49 2.89 -5.06
C PRO A 532 6.80 3.42 -6.31
N SER A 533 5.90 2.62 -6.88
CA SER A 533 5.15 3.00 -8.06
C SER A 533 4.19 4.15 -7.76
N ARG A 534 3.63 4.24 -6.54
CA ARG A 534 2.75 5.35 -6.13
C ARG A 534 3.46 6.69 -6.05
N PHE A 535 4.75 6.65 -5.76
CA PHE A 535 5.61 7.83 -5.71
C PHE A 535 5.87 8.41 -7.12
N LEU A 536 5.63 7.61 -8.16
CA LEU A 536 5.53 8.10 -9.53
C LEU A 536 4.11 8.62 -9.79
N SER A 537 4.00 9.73 -10.54
CA SER A 537 2.69 10.21 -10.95
C SER A 537 1.98 9.10 -11.73
N PHE A 538 0.67 8.95 -11.56
CA PHE A 538 -0.10 7.86 -12.17
C PHE A 538 0.13 7.80 -13.70
N LYS A 539 0.28 8.95 -14.35
CA LYS A 539 0.62 9.09 -15.77
C LYS A 539 1.94 8.41 -16.15
N ASP A 540 2.94 8.42 -15.27
CA ASP A 540 4.27 7.87 -15.54
C ASP A 540 4.31 6.34 -15.39
N ARG A 541 3.37 5.79 -14.60
CA ARG A 541 3.27 4.35 -14.33
C ARG A 541 2.59 3.60 -15.45
N MET A 542 1.63 4.19 -16.15
CA MET A 542 0.84 3.42 -17.10
C MET A 542 1.64 2.99 -18.34
N ARG A 543 1.38 1.76 -18.77
CA ARG A 543 1.72 1.24 -20.08
C ARG A 543 0.44 0.74 -20.74
N ILE A 544 0.22 1.15 -21.99
CA ILE A 544 -0.86 0.58 -22.80
C ILE A 544 -0.31 -0.75 -23.33
N LEU A 545 -0.82 -1.85 -22.81
CA LEU A 545 -0.46 -3.19 -23.29
C LEU A 545 -1.12 -3.48 -24.64
N TYR A 546 -2.34 -2.98 -24.80
CA TYR A 546 -3.20 -3.37 -25.90
C TYR A 546 -4.20 -2.28 -26.24
N TRP A 547 -4.34 -1.98 -27.53
CA TRP A 547 -5.37 -1.11 -28.08
C TRP A 547 -6.03 -1.80 -29.27
N ARG A 548 -7.35 -1.99 -29.20
CA ARG A 548 -8.14 -2.59 -30.28
C ARG A 548 -9.35 -1.71 -30.59
N SER A 549 -9.45 -1.26 -31.82
CA SER A 549 -10.57 -0.46 -32.36
C SER A 549 -11.43 -1.23 -33.35
#